data_AF-A0AA88AEL5-F1
#
_entry.id   AF-A0AA88AEL5-F1
#
_cell.length_a   1.000
_cell.length_b   1.000
_cell.length_c   1.000
_cell.angle_alpha   90.00
_cell.angle_beta   90.00
_cell.angle_gamma   90.00
#
_symmetry.space_group_name_H-M   'P 1'
#
loop_
_entity.id
_entity.type
_entity.pdbx_description
1 polymer ?
#
loop_
_entity_poly.entity_id
_entity_poly.type
_entity_poly.pdbx_seq_one_letter_code
_entity_poly.pdbx_strand_id
1 'polypeptide(L)'
;MHHGNKVTTFVPLTLVENYDSLVDATALSFVLILAAIKIFCCCTLDRKERETQLRIEIFLNDYRASKPSRYAYADIKRITNQFKEKLGQGAFRTVFKEKLSNEVLVAVKILNNFKGNGDEFINEVETMGLIL
;
A
#
# COMPACT_ATOMS: atom_id res chain seq x y z
N MET A 1 22.79 44.80 54.37
CA MET A 1 23.24 43.39 54.28
C MET A 1 22.13 42.49 54.80
N HIS A 2 21.30 41.91 53.92
CA HIS A 2 20.22 40.98 54.33
C HIS A 2 20.78 39.55 54.34
N HIS A 3 21.00 38.98 55.53
CA HIS A 3 21.26 37.55 55.70
C HIS A 3 19.92 36.81 55.64
N GLY A 4 19.62 36.17 54.50
CA GLY A 4 18.47 35.28 54.37
C GLY A 4 18.71 34.00 55.18
N ASN A 5 17.82 33.70 56.12
CA ASN A 5 17.84 32.46 56.88
C ASN A 5 17.60 31.28 55.92
N LYS A 6 18.60 30.42 55.75
CA LYS A 6 18.45 29.17 54.99
C LYS A 6 17.90 28.11 55.93
N VAL A 7 16.67 27.68 55.67
CA VAL A 7 16.07 26.51 56.31
C VAL A 7 16.47 25.28 55.48
N THR A 8 17.09 24.28 56.12
CA THR A 8 17.49 23.03 55.46
C THR A 8 16.62 21.88 55.97
N THR A 9 15.99 21.16 55.05
CA THR A 9 15.19 19.96 55.35
C THR A 9 16.01 18.73 54.97
N PHE A 10 16.04 17.73 55.85
CA PHE A 10 16.75 16.47 55.61
C PHE A 10 15.74 15.39 55.18
N VAL A 11 15.96 14.80 54.02
CA VAL A 11 15.18 13.67 53.50
C VAL A 11 16.08 12.42 53.53
N PRO A 12 15.57 11.25 53.98
CA PRO A 12 16.36 10.01 54.00
C PRO A 12 16.85 9.65 52.59
N LEU A 13 18.14 9.33 52.44
CA LEU A 13 18.73 8.96 51.15
C LEU A 13 18.03 7.74 50.52
N THR A 14 17.60 6.79 51.35
CA THR A 14 16.85 5.62 50.90
C THR A 14 15.54 5.98 50.20
N LEU A 15 14.90 7.10 50.57
CA LEU A 15 13.66 7.55 49.93
C LEU A 15 13.96 8.12 48.53
N VAL A 16 15.09 8.83 48.38
CA VAL A 16 15.55 9.35 47.09
C VAL A 16 15.95 8.20 46.15
N GLU A 17 16.74 7.24 46.65
CA GLU A 17 17.19 6.08 45.87
C GLU A 17 16.03 5.19 45.41
N ASN A 18 15.02 4.95 46.26
CA ASN A 18 13.83 4.20 45.88
C ASN A 18 12.98 4.92 44.82
N TYR A 19 12.91 6.25 44.89
CA TYR A 19 12.18 7.05 43.91
C TYR A 19 12.85 6.97 42.53
N ASP A 20 14.17 7.16 42.46
CA ASP A 20 14.91 7.09 41.20
C ASP A 20 14.84 5.70 40.57
N SER A 21 14.96 4.62 41.37
CA SER A 21 14.82 3.25 40.87
C SER A 21 13.42 2.95 40.32
N LEU A 22 12.37 3.50 40.93
CA LEU A 22 11.00 3.33 40.47
C LEU A 22 10.76 4.08 39.15
N VAL A 23 11.25 5.33 39.07
CA VAL A 23 11.12 6.16 37.86
C VAL A 23 11.82 5.47 36.68
N ASP A 24 13.03 4.93 36.87
CA ASP A 24 13.77 4.25 35.80
C ASP A 24 13.04 2.99 35.30
N ALA A 25 12.52 2.17 36.21
CA ALA A 25 11.74 0.97 35.86
C ALA A 25 10.47 1.30 35.06
N THR A 26 9.77 2.39 35.42
CA THR A 26 8.57 2.82 34.68
C THR A 26 8.92 3.35 33.27
N ALA A 27 10.01 4.09 33.14
CA ALA A 27 10.49 4.58 31.86
C ALA A 27 10.87 3.42 30.92
N LEU A 28 11.60 2.43 31.44
CA LEU A 28 12.00 1.25 30.68
C LEU A 28 10.80 0.42 30.20
N SER A 29 9.81 0.19 31.08
CA SER A 29 8.58 -0.54 30.74
C SER A 29 7.82 0.15 29.60
N PHE A 30 7.67 1.48 29.65
CA PHE A 30 7.00 2.25 28.61
C PHE A 30 7.74 2.16 27.26
N VAL A 31 9.08 2.23 27.26
CA VAL A 31 9.90 2.09 26.06
C VAL A 31 9.71 0.70 25.42
N LEU A 32 9.70 -0.37 26.22
CA LEU A 32 9.48 -1.73 25.72
C LEU A 32 8.08 -1.91 25.11
N ILE A 33 7.05 -1.33 25.73
CA ILE A 33 5.67 -1.36 25.21
C ILE A 33 5.59 -0.64 23.87
N LEU A 34 6.18 0.56 23.75
CA LEU A 34 6.20 1.30 22.49
C LEU A 34 6.95 0.54 21.39
N ALA A 35 8.09 -0.07 21.72
CA ALA A 35 8.84 -0.91 20.79
C ALA A 35 8.02 -2.11 20.33
N ALA A 36 7.36 -2.82 21.24
CA ALA A 36 6.51 -3.96 20.92
C ALA A 36 5.33 -3.58 20.02
N ILE A 37 4.65 -2.45 20.29
CA ILE A 37 3.58 -1.94 19.43
C ILE A 37 4.10 -1.61 18.03
N LYS A 38 5.25 -0.94 17.92
CA LYS A 38 5.85 -0.61 16.63
C LYS A 38 6.22 -1.87 15.85
N ILE A 39 6.85 -2.85 16.50
CA ILE A 39 7.18 -4.14 15.88
C ILE A 39 5.89 -4.84 15.42
N PHE A 40 4.88 -4.94 16.28
CA PHE A 40 3.60 -5.56 15.94
C PHE A 40 2.90 -4.88 14.76
N CYS A 41 2.81 -3.54 14.76
CA CYS A 41 2.22 -2.78 13.67
C CYS A 41 3.02 -2.93 12.37
N CYS A 42 4.36 -2.80 12.43
CA CYS A 42 5.20 -2.95 11.25
C CYS A 42 5.09 -4.37 10.67
N CYS A 43 5.19 -5.41 11.50
CA CYS A 43 5.09 -6.79 11.05
C CYS A 43 3.71 -7.11 10.47
N THR A 44 2.62 -6.58 11.04
CA THR A 44 1.26 -6.83 10.53
C THR A 44 0.98 -6.12 9.22
N LEU A 45 1.50 -4.90 9.02
CA LEU A 45 1.39 -4.17 7.75
C LEU A 45 2.26 -4.81 6.66
N ASP A 46 3.52 -5.10 6.96
CA ASP A 46 4.46 -5.76 6.04
C ASP A 46 3.92 -7.12 5.58
N ARG A 47 3.35 -7.91 6.49
CA ARG A 47 2.70 -9.18 6.14
C ARG A 47 1.53 -8.98 5.17
N LYS A 48 0.66 -7.99 5.40
CA LYS A 48 -0.48 -7.70 4.50
C LYS A 48 -0.02 -7.24 3.11
N GLU A 49 1.04 -6.45 3.05
CA GLU A 49 1.64 -6.01 1.79
C GLU A 49 2.22 -7.21 1.02
N ARG A 50 3.03 -8.05 1.68
CA ARG A 50 3.57 -9.28 1.08
C ARG A 50 2.50 -10.21 0.56
N GLU A 51 1.44 -10.46 1.34
CA GLU A 51 0.31 -11.27 0.89
C GLU A 51 -0.35 -10.68 -0.36
N THR A 52 -0.43 -9.35 -0.47
CA THR A 52 -0.97 -8.67 -1.65
C THR A 52 -0.04 -8.80 -2.85
N GLN A 53 1.27 -8.64 -2.66
CA GLN A 53 2.26 -8.83 -3.72
C GLN A 53 2.27 -10.27 -4.24
N LEU A 54 2.23 -11.26 -3.34
CA LEU A 54 2.16 -12.68 -3.72
C LEU A 54 0.89 -12.98 -4.53
N ARG A 55 -0.27 -12.42 -4.15
CA ARG A 55 -1.50 -12.59 -4.93
C ARG A 55 -1.40 -11.98 -6.33
N ILE A 56 -0.79 -10.79 -6.44
CA ILE A 56 -0.55 -10.15 -7.75
C ILE A 56 0.41 -11.00 -8.57
N GLU A 57 1.48 -11.52 -7.96
CA GLU A 57 2.46 -12.37 -8.64
C GLU A 57 1.84 -13.67 -9.15
N ILE A 58 1.07 -14.38 -8.32
CA ILE A 58 0.33 -15.59 -8.72
C ILE A 58 -0.62 -15.26 -9.88
N PHE A 59 -1.38 -14.17 -9.76
CA PHE A 59 -2.28 -13.73 -10.83
C PHE A 59 -1.52 -13.45 -12.14
N LEU A 60 -0.38 -12.73 -12.08
CA LEU A 60 0.43 -12.42 -13.25
C LEU A 60 1.06 -13.67 -13.86
N ASN A 61 1.46 -14.63 -13.03
CA ASN A 61 1.99 -15.91 -13.47
C ASN A 61 0.93 -16.73 -14.21
N ASP A 62 -0.27 -16.84 -13.64
CA ASP A 62 -1.42 -17.52 -14.26
C ASP A 62 -1.85 -16.82 -15.55
N TYR A 63 -1.85 -15.49 -15.55
CA TYR A 63 -2.15 -14.67 -16.72
C TYR A 63 -1.12 -14.88 -17.85
N ARG A 64 0.18 -14.94 -17.51
CA ARG A 64 1.26 -15.24 -18.49
C ARG A 64 1.17 -16.68 -19.01
N ALA A 65 0.88 -17.64 -18.15
CA ALA A 65 0.72 -19.05 -18.51
C ALA A 65 -0.49 -19.28 -19.42
N SER A 66 -1.58 -18.53 -19.21
CA SER A 66 -2.81 -18.60 -20.03
C SER A 66 -2.75 -17.83 -21.36
N LYS A 67 -1.66 -17.09 -21.64
CA LYS A 67 -1.39 -16.36 -22.90
C LYS A 67 -2.64 -15.73 -23.55
N PRO A 68 -3.28 -14.70 -22.98
CA PRO A 68 -4.25 -13.95 -23.75
C PRO A 68 -3.50 -12.97 -24.66
N SER A 69 -3.09 -13.43 -25.86
CA SER A 69 -2.47 -12.52 -26.84
C SER A 69 -3.49 -11.54 -27.42
N ARG A 70 -4.79 -11.82 -27.31
CA ARG A 70 -5.90 -10.99 -27.78
C ARG A 70 -7.16 -11.22 -26.96
N TYR A 71 -7.62 -10.22 -26.20
CA TYR A 71 -8.99 -10.21 -25.71
C TYR A 71 -9.90 -9.64 -26.81
N ALA A 72 -11.00 -10.33 -27.11
CA ALA A 72 -12.01 -9.74 -27.96
C ALA A 72 -12.63 -8.53 -27.26
N TYR A 73 -13.01 -7.49 -28.01
CA TYR A 73 -13.67 -6.32 -27.43
C TYR A 73 -14.93 -6.70 -26.63
N ALA A 74 -15.64 -7.76 -27.05
CA ALA A 74 -16.78 -8.31 -26.32
C ALA A 74 -16.38 -8.85 -24.94
N ASP A 75 -15.21 -9.49 -24.82
CA ASP A 75 -14.69 -9.97 -23.54
C ASP A 75 -14.33 -8.80 -22.65
N ILE A 76 -13.62 -7.80 -23.18
CA ILE A 76 -13.28 -6.57 -22.46
C ILE A 76 -14.54 -5.86 -21.98
N LYS A 77 -15.55 -5.71 -22.82
CA LYS A 77 -16.84 -5.09 -22.45
C LYS A 77 -17.59 -5.89 -21.38
N ARG A 78 -17.47 -7.23 -21.40
CA ARG A 78 -18.10 -8.10 -20.41
C ARG A 78 -17.39 -8.03 -19.06
N ILE A 79 -16.06 -8.16 -19.03
CA ILE A 79 -15.30 -8.03 -17.78
C ILE A 79 -15.41 -6.62 -17.21
N THR A 80 -15.65 -5.61 -18.05
CA THR A 80 -15.81 -4.22 -17.60
C THR A 80 -17.21 -3.84 -17.14
N ASN A 81 -18.12 -4.80 -17.04
CA ASN A 81 -19.53 -4.57 -16.82
C ASN A 81 -20.08 -3.43 -17.71
N GLN A 82 -19.72 -3.45 -18.99
CA GLN A 82 -20.05 -2.43 -19.98
C GLN A 82 -19.44 -1.05 -19.68
N PHE A 83 -18.21 -1.02 -19.17
CA PHE A 83 -17.44 0.21 -18.89
C PHE A 83 -18.06 1.10 -17.82
N LYS A 84 -18.62 0.49 -16.77
CA LYS A 84 -19.43 1.19 -15.77
C LYS A 84 -18.60 2.10 -14.85
N GLU A 85 -17.42 1.66 -14.40
CA GLU A 85 -16.61 2.38 -13.41
C GLU A 85 -15.41 3.07 -14.07
N LYS A 86 -15.61 4.29 -14.56
CA LYS A 86 -14.55 5.09 -15.17
C LYS A 86 -13.66 5.73 -14.10
N LEU A 87 -12.34 5.50 -14.21
CA LEU A 87 -11.32 6.10 -13.35
C LEU A 87 -10.76 7.40 -13.91
N GLY A 88 -10.73 7.56 -15.25
CA GLY A 88 -10.18 8.75 -15.88
C GLY A 88 -10.29 8.73 -17.40
N GLN A 89 -10.13 9.90 -18.01
CA GLN A 89 -10.05 10.06 -19.47
C GLN A 89 -8.99 11.09 -19.82
N GLY A 90 -8.10 10.71 -20.74
CA GLY A 90 -7.18 11.62 -21.42
C GLY A 90 -7.62 11.85 -22.87
N ALA A 91 -6.75 12.51 -23.64
CA ALA A 91 -7.02 12.83 -25.04
C ALA A 91 -7.33 11.59 -25.90
N PHE A 92 -6.61 10.48 -25.69
CA PHE A 92 -6.72 9.28 -26.52
C PHE A 92 -7.15 8.03 -25.77
N ARG A 93 -7.33 8.09 -24.45
CA ARG A 93 -7.62 6.90 -23.63
C ARG A 93 -8.67 7.17 -22.58
N THR A 94 -9.49 6.16 -22.33
CA THR A 94 -10.34 6.08 -21.15
C THR A 94 -9.90 4.90 -20.30
N VAL A 95 -9.82 5.13 -18.98
CA VAL A 95 -9.41 4.14 -18.00
C VAL A 95 -10.62 3.73 -17.17
N PHE A 96 -10.85 2.43 -17.07
CA PHE A 96 -11.92 1.84 -16.27
C PHE A 96 -11.33 0.98 -15.15
N LYS A 97 -11.99 0.96 -14.00
CA LYS A 97 -11.63 0.08 -12.89
C LYS A 97 -12.41 -1.20 -13.03
N GLU A 98 -11.72 -2.32 -12.95
CA GLU A 98 -12.38 -3.62 -12.98
C GLU A 98 -11.84 -4.57 -11.93
N LYS A 99 -12.65 -5.58 -11.65
CA LYS A 99 -12.30 -6.64 -10.72
C LYS A 99 -12.19 -7.93 -11.52
N LEU A 100 -10.95 -8.36 -11.77
CA LEU A 100 -10.69 -9.51 -12.64
C LEU A 100 -10.77 -10.85 -11.88
N SER A 101 -10.54 -10.82 -10.57
CA SER A 101 -10.77 -11.93 -9.64
C SER A 101 -11.32 -11.40 -8.32
N ASN A 102 -11.73 -12.27 -7.40
CA ASN A 102 -12.32 -11.88 -6.11
C ASN A 102 -11.48 -10.90 -5.28
N GLU A 103 -10.19 -10.72 -5.61
CA GLU A 103 -9.28 -9.88 -4.83
C GLU A 103 -8.38 -8.95 -5.67
N VAL A 104 -8.29 -9.14 -7.00
CA VAL A 104 -7.42 -8.32 -7.87
C VAL A 104 -8.24 -7.26 -8.60
N LEU A 105 -7.99 -6.00 -8.25
CA LEU A 105 -8.45 -4.82 -8.97
C LEU A 105 -7.46 -4.44 -10.07
N VAL A 106 -7.97 -4.18 -11.27
CA VAL A 106 -7.18 -3.82 -12.44
C VAL A 106 -7.71 -2.53 -13.06
N ALA A 107 -6.83 -1.81 -13.74
CA ALA A 107 -7.20 -0.67 -14.57
C ALA A 107 -7.17 -1.09 -16.04
N VAL A 108 -8.33 -1.07 -16.70
CA VAL A 108 -8.46 -1.36 -18.13
C VAL A 108 -8.33 -0.03 -18.90
N LYS A 109 -7.22 0.14 -19.62
CA LYS A 109 -6.99 1.31 -20.49
C LYS A 109 -7.50 1.00 -21.89
N ILE A 110 -8.41 1.81 -22.38
CA ILE A 110 -9.04 1.67 -23.70
C ILE A 110 -8.69 2.89 -24.51
N LEU A 111 -8.17 2.69 -25.71
CA LEU A 111 -7.99 3.76 -26.68
C LEU A 111 -9.38 4.20 -27.16
N ASN A 112 -9.66 5.50 -27.05
CA ASN A 112 -10.85 6.06 -27.68
C ASN A 112 -10.58 6.07 -29.18
N ASN A 113 -11.40 5.36 -29.95
CA ASN A 113 -11.32 5.39 -31.41
C ASN A 113 -11.50 6.83 -31.88
N PHE A 114 -10.40 7.45 -32.33
CA PHE A 114 -10.52 8.48 -33.33
C PHE A 114 -10.93 7.79 -34.63
N LYS A 115 -11.66 8.52 -35.46
CA LYS A 115 -12.19 8.10 -36.76
C LYS A 115 -11.03 7.82 -37.74
N GLY A 116 -10.29 6.74 -37.53
CA GLY A 116 -9.10 6.36 -38.29
C GLY A 116 -9.00 4.83 -38.38
N ASN A 117 -8.58 4.34 -39.53
CA ASN A 117 -8.41 2.90 -39.81
C ASN A 117 -7.60 2.23 -38.70
N GLY A 118 -7.94 0.98 -38.37
CA GLY A 118 -7.40 0.19 -37.24
C GLY A 118 -5.89 -0.05 -37.20
N ASP A 119 -5.11 0.67 -38.00
CA ASP A 119 -3.64 0.64 -38.07
C ASP A 119 -3.01 1.27 -36.80
N GLU A 120 -3.64 2.27 -36.19
CA GLU A 120 -3.18 2.86 -34.91
C GLU A 120 -3.30 1.87 -33.74
N PHE A 121 -4.30 0.97 -33.77
CA PHE A 121 -4.43 -0.09 -32.78
C PHE A 121 -3.35 -1.18 -32.96
N ILE A 122 -3.04 -1.54 -34.21
CA ILE A 122 -2.00 -2.53 -34.53
C ILE A 122 -0.62 -2.03 -34.10
N ASN A 123 -0.28 -0.77 -34.42
CA ASN A 123 1.03 -0.18 -34.12
C ASN A 123 1.30 -0.09 -32.61
N GLU A 124 0.26 0.12 -31.80
CA GLU A 124 0.41 0.20 -30.35
C GLU A 124 0.43 -1.17 -29.65
N VAL A 125 -0.36 -2.14 -30.10
CA VAL A 125 -0.30 -3.52 -29.59
C VAL A 125 1.08 -4.15 -29.91
N GLU A 126 1.65 -3.82 -31.08
CA GLU A 126 3.00 -4.24 -31.45
C GLU A 126 4.08 -3.61 -30.54
N THR A 127 3.95 -2.32 -30.23
CA THR A 127 4.89 -1.63 -29.33
C THR A 127 4.79 -2.12 -27.88
N MET A 128 3.59 -2.46 -27.39
CA MET A 128 3.41 -3.03 -26.04
C MET A 128 3.80 -4.50 -25.93
N GLY A 129 3.75 -5.27 -27.03
CA GLY A 129 4.24 -6.65 -27.08
C GLY A 129 5.75 -6.79 -27.15
N LEU A 130 6.47 -5.72 -27.50
CA LEU A 130 7.93 -5.74 -27.70
C LEU A 130 8.75 -5.41 -26.42
N ILE A 131 8.10 -4.88 -25.37
CA ILE A 131 8.76 -4.41 -24.12
C ILE A 131 8.58 -5.42 -22.96
N LEU A 132 8.08 -6.64 -23.22
CA LEU A 132 8.03 -7.73 -22.23
C LEU A 132 9.12 -8.77 -22.47
#